data_AF-A0A327WJ32-F1
#
_entry.id   AF-A0A327WJ32-F1
#
_cell.length_a   1.000
_cell.length_b   1.000
_cell.length_c   1.000
_cell.angle_alpha   90.00
_cell.angle_beta   90.00
_cell.angle_gamma   90.00
#
_symmetry.space_group_name_H-M   'P 1'
#
loop_
_entity.id
_entity.type
_entity.pdbx_description
1 polymer ?
#
loop_
_entity_poly.entity_id
_entity_poly.type
_entity_poly.pdbx_seq_one_letter_code
_entity_poly.pdbx_strand_id
1 'polypeptide(L)'
;MILIGLVGCHQEPLVPTSTIPLACQLNQLVTLNEDSRDTVSYSYDSFGHVVKSVIRQWNKGQLTNSTEHSFFYTADHYLNNEIERVMTRYTDGSQFRIDIGYQYDYQDEPKRVRSVRIFNNSSNETIGFKEYIYQGTTLKTYTETDGNRGILKRYTYDGSGKLIQLEQPNSGIITKISAGKIVQKNYPNGTTILLEYDNLGQLKKQTVKTSSEQLVYTYTYDSKPYWNKTQLLFRGGISPNLGEHSSVNNLLTYSYQRYQYNTLISEQKLTYNHAYNKEGYSLGYGRSDGVRQLTTYTNCP
;
A
#
# COMPACT_ATOMS: atom_id res chain seq x y z
N MET A 1 -37.38 21.07 39.68
CA MET A 1 -37.04 20.91 38.26
C MET A 1 -35.56 20.52 38.22
N ILE A 2 -35.27 19.21 38.24
CA ILE A 2 -33.90 18.68 38.29
C ILE A 2 -33.62 18.18 36.87
N LEU A 3 -32.79 18.92 36.11
CA LEU A 3 -32.29 18.46 34.82
C LEU A 3 -31.25 17.37 35.08
N ILE A 4 -31.59 16.16 34.68
CA ILE A 4 -30.65 15.04 34.59
C ILE A 4 -29.79 15.31 33.37
N GLY A 5 -28.52 15.69 33.60
CA GLY A 5 -27.51 15.73 32.55
C GLY A 5 -27.26 14.31 32.06
N LEU A 6 -27.78 13.98 30.88
CA LEU A 6 -27.34 12.80 30.13
C LEU A 6 -25.87 13.04 29.79
N VAL A 7 -24.99 12.40 30.55
CA VAL A 7 -23.59 12.18 30.16
C VAL A 7 -23.68 11.34 28.90
N GLY A 8 -23.65 11.99 27.74
CA GLY A 8 -23.46 11.29 26.48
C GLY A 8 -22.13 10.57 26.59
N CYS A 9 -22.17 9.26 26.79
CA CYS A 9 -21.03 8.38 26.58
C CYS A 9 -20.66 8.45 25.09
N HIS A 10 -20.01 9.54 24.68
CA HIS A 10 -19.19 9.52 23.50
C HIS A 10 -18.06 8.55 23.83
N GLN A 11 -18.25 7.28 23.47
CA GLN A 11 -17.11 6.39 23.28
C GLN A 11 -16.17 7.15 22.36
N GLU A 12 -14.99 7.52 22.88
CA GLU A 12 -13.90 8.00 22.04
C GLU A 12 -13.77 6.99 20.91
N PRO A 13 -14.04 7.41 19.68
CA PRO A 13 -14.04 6.45 18.62
C PRO A 13 -12.62 5.95 18.43
N LEU A 14 -12.44 4.64 18.57
CA LEU A 14 -11.13 4.01 18.41
C LEU A 14 -10.62 4.29 16.99
N VAL A 15 -9.57 5.11 16.88
CA VAL A 15 -8.64 5.03 15.75
C VAL A 15 -8.16 3.58 15.70
N PRO A 16 -8.04 2.93 14.52
CA PRO A 16 -7.50 1.58 14.44
C PRO A 16 -6.24 1.50 15.31
N THR A 17 -6.13 0.45 16.12
CA THR A 17 -5.03 0.32 17.09
C THR A 17 -3.69 0.36 16.36
N SER A 18 -3.06 1.53 16.31
CA SER A 18 -1.68 1.66 15.90
C SER A 18 -0.84 0.88 16.91
N THR A 19 0.06 0.05 16.40
CA THR A 19 1.01 -0.69 17.24
C THR A 19 2.22 0.17 17.65
N ILE A 20 2.32 1.41 17.12
CA ILE A 20 3.14 2.49 17.68
C ILE A 20 2.26 3.29 18.66
N PRO A 21 2.72 3.54 19.91
CA PRO A 21 1.99 4.34 20.88
C PRO A 21 1.64 5.72 20.33
N LEU A 22 0.49 6.29 20.71
CA LEU A 22 0.11 7.66 20.30
C LEU A 22 1.18 8.71 20.63
N ALA A 23 1.96 8.48 21.70
CA ALA A 23 3.07 9.33 22.06
C ALA A 23 4.21 9.32 21.03
N CYS A 24 4.41 8.22 20.29
CA CYS A 24 5.48 8.06 19.31
C CYS A 24 4.90 8.06 17.90
N GLN A 25 5.41 8.91 17.02
CA GLN A 25 4.90 9.03 15.66
C GLN A 25 6.02 8.83 14.66
N LEU A 26 5.75 8.11 13.58
CA LEU A 26 6.68 7.99 12.48
C LEU A 26 6.81 9.34 11.78
N ASN A 27 7.99 9.91 11.85
CA ASN A 27 8.25 11.23 11.27
C ASN A 27 8.69 11.10 9.82
N GLN A 28 9.73 10.28 9.59
CA GLN A 28 10.33 10.18 8.27
C GLN A 28 10.98 8.81 8.02
N LEU A 29 10.88 8.35 6.78
CA LEU A 29 11.73 7.30 6.22
C LEU A 29 12.64 7.90 5.16
N VAL A 30 13.89 7.45 5.13
CA VAL A 30 14.87 7.81 4.12
C VAL A 30 15.49 6.54 3.57
N THR A 31 15.38 6.31 2.27
CA THR A 31 16.12 5.27 1.56
C THR A 31 17.24 5.92 0.77
N LEU A 32 18.47 5.48 0.99
CA LEU A 32 19.69 5.96 0.36
C LEU A 32 20.31 4.87 -0.51
N ASN A 33 20.71 5.24 -1.71
CA ASN A 33 21.54 4.47 -2.62
C ASN A 33 22.63 5.41 -3.17
N GLU A 34 23.62 4.89 -3.90
CA GLU A 34 24.78 5.67 -4.39
C GLU A 34 24.39 7.02 -5.01
N ASP A 35 23.45 7.01 -5.94
CA ASP A 35 22.99 8.21 -6.66
C ASP A 35 21.56 8.63 -6.28
N SER A 36 20.84 7.87 -5.46
CA SER A 36 19.42 8.14 -5.20
C SER A 36 19.09 8.29 -3.73
N ARG A 37 18.16 9.20 -3.44
CA ARG A 37 17.62 9.39 -2.09
C ARG A 37 16.11 9.55 -2.19
N ASP A 38 15.40 8.62 -1.57
CA ASP A 38 13.95 8.69 -1.44
C ASP A 38 13.60 9.02 0.00
N THR A 39 12.72 9.99 0.21
CA THR A 39 12.22 10.34 1.54
C THR A 39 10.72 10.26 1.58
N VAL A 40 10.16 9.74 2.67
CA VAL A 40 8.73 9.84 2.98
C VAL A 40 8.60 10.50 4.34
N SER A 41 7.85 11.59 4.45
CA SER A 41 7.59 12.27 5.72
C SER A 41 6.10 12.36 6.02
N TYR A 42 5.74 12.36 7.29
CA TYR A 42 4.35 12.41 7.75
C TYR A 42 4.10 13.62 8.65
N SER A 43 2.85 14.07 8.67
CA SER A 43 2.37 15.08 9.60
C SER A 43 1.02 14.67 10.15
N TYR A 44 0.79 14.99 11.42
CA TYR A 44 -0.35 14.51 12.19
C TYR A 44 -1.16 15.69 12.77
N ASP A 45 -2.46 15.50 12.94
CA ASP A 45 -3.28 16.41 13.75
C ASP A 45 -3.15 16.10 15.25
N SER A 46 -3.84 16.88 16.09
CA SER A 46 -3.86 16.68 17.55
C SER A 46 -4.51 15.38 18.00
N PHE A 47 -5.25 14.71 17.13
CA PHE A 47 -5.87 13.40 17.38
C PHE A 47 -5.00 12.24 16.90
N GLY A 48 -3.85 12.53 16.27
CA GLY A 48 -2.93 11.53 15.73
C GLY A 48 -3.32 11.01 14.34
N HIS A 49 -4.28 11.63 13.65
CA HIS A 49 -4.54 11.28 12.25
C HIS A 49 -3.43 11.85 11.37
N VAL A 50 -3.00 11.06 10.38
CA VAL A 50 -2.09 11.54 9.35
C VAL A 50 -2.86 12.53 8.47
N VAL A 51 -2.48 13.80 8.51
CA VAL A 51 -3.09 14.85 7.68
C VAL A 51 -2.29 15.10 6.41
N LYS A 52 -1.03 14.70 6.38
CA LYS A 52 -0.15 14.88 5.23
C LYS A 52 0.92 13.80 5.15
N SER A 53 1.20 13.32 3.94
CA SER A 53 2.42 12.58 3.64
C SER A 53 3.12 13.18 2.42
N VAL A 54 4.45 13.19 2.42
CA VAL A 54 5.24 13.73 1.30
C VAL A 54 6.34 12.74 0.95
N ILE A 55 6.26 12.21 -0.25
CA ILE A 55 7.29 11.39 -0.89
C ILE A 55 8.15 12.32 -1.75
N ARG A 56 9.46 12.23 -1.67
CA ARG A 56 10.41 12.92 -2.54
C ARG A 56 11.44 11.94 -3.04
N GLN A 57 11.69 11.95 -4.34
CA GLN A 57 12.71 11.13 -4.99
C GLN A 57 13.78 12.05 -5.56
N TRP A 58 15.01 11.80 -5.14
CA TRP A 58 16.18 12.55 -5.57
C TRP A 58 17.10 11.63 -6.36
N ASN A 59 17.63 12.12 -7.47
CA ASN A 59 18.65 11.45 -8.27
C ASN A 59 19.81 12.42 -8.49
N LYS A 60 21.03 12.01 -8.14
CA LYS A 60 22.26 12.81 -8.20
C LYS A 60 22.10 14.20 -7.58
N GLY A 61 21.44 14.25 -6.42
CA GLY A 61 21.18 15.49 -5.68
C GLY A 61 20.07 16.38 -6.26
N GLN A 62 19.42 16.00 -7.36
CA GLN A 62 18.30 16.73 -7.96
C GLN A 62 16.97 16.07 -7.61
N LEU A 63 15.97 16.86 -7.21
CA LEU A 63 14.62 16.38 -6.94
C LEU A 63 13.93 16.08 -8.28
N THR A 64 13.67 14.80 -8.58
CA THR A 64 13.05 14.38 -9.83
C THR A 64 11.55 14.19 -9.69
N ASN A 65 11.09 13.73 -8.53
CA ASN A 65 9.67 13.52 -8.28
C ASN A 65 9.30 13.89 -6.84
N SER A 66 8.10 14.40 -6.64
CA SER A 66 7.50 14.51 -5.32
C SER A 66 6.00 14.24 -5.38
N THR A 67 5.51 13.38 -4.50
CA THR A 67 4.08 13.12 -4.31
C THR A 67 3.67 13.59 -2.91
N GLU A 68 2.65 14.43 -2.85
CA GLU A 68 2.05 14.88 -1.60
C GLU A 68 0.63 14.36 -1.49
N HIS A 69 0.32 13.65 -0.40
CA HIS A 69 -1.05 13.31 -0.04
C HIS A 69 -1.50 14.24 1.09
N SER A 70 -2.67 14.85 0.93
CA SER A 70 -3.36 15.63 1.96
C SER A 70 -4.66 14.93 2.33
N PHE A 71 -4.85 14.63 3.60
CA PHE A 71 -6.00 13.86 4.10
C PHE A 71 -6.91 14.75 4.93
N PHE A 72 -8.22 14.66 4.69
CA PHE A 72 -9.23 15.48 5.34
C PHE A 72 -10.25 14.57 6.01
N TYR A 73 -10.56 14.84 7.28
CA TYR A 73 -11.45 14.01 8.09
C TYR A 73 -12.73 14.74 8.44
N THR A 74 -13.82 14.00 8.64
CA THR A 74 -15.07 14.51 9.20
C THR A 74 -14.92 14.80 10.70
N ALA A 75 -15.91 15.49 11.28
CA ALA A 75 -15.94 15.76 12.73
C ALA A 75 -15.97 14.47 13.57
N ASP A 76 -16.52 13.38 13.03
CA ASP A 76 -16.45 12.05 13.61
C ASP A 76 -15.23 11.26 13.12
N HIS A 77 -14.16 11.92 12.67
CA HIS A 77 -12.84 11.35 12.37
C HIS A 77 -12.77 10.27 11.27
N TYR A 78 -13.77 10.16 10.40
CA TYR A 78 -13.67 9.33 9.20
C TYR A 78 -12.97 10.08 8.08
N LEU A 79 -12.12 9.38 7.31
CA LEU A 79 -11.48 9.98 6.13
C LEU A 79 -12.56 10.43 5.14
N ASN A 80 -12.66 11.73 4.88
CA ASN A 80 -13.66 12.32 4.01
C ASN A 80 -13.13 12.46 2.58
N ASN A 81 -11.95 13.07 2.43
CA ASN A 81 -11.29 13.24 1.14
C ASN A 81 -9.78 13.08 1.27
N GLU A 82 -9.15 12.76 0.15
CA GLU A 82 -7.71 12.79 -0.05
C GLU A 82 -7.40 13.58 -1.32
N ILE A 83 -6.34 14.38 -1.29
CA ILE A 83 -5.78 15.03 -2.48
C ILE A 83 -4.35 14.55 -2.65
N GLU A 84 -4.07 13.90 -3.77
CA GLU A 84 -2.75 13.49 -4.21
C GLU A 84 -2.22 14.49 -5.24
N ARG A 85 -1.06 15.07 -4.98
CA ARG A 85 -0.36 15.97 -5.88
C ARG A 85 0.99 15.38 -6.27
N VAL A 86 1.13 15.01 -7.53
CA VAL A 86 2.36 14.50 -8.12
C VAL A 86 3.05 15.62 -8.91
N MET A 87 4.33 15.82 -8.65
CA MET A 87 5.18 16.78 -9.35
C MET A 87 6.41 16.07 -9.92
N THR A 88 6.45 15.91 -11.23
CA THR A 88 7.62 15.41 -11.97
C THR A 88 8.45 16.58 -12.48
N ARG A 89 9.76 16.51 -12.30
CA ARG A 89 10.73 17.52 -12.73
C ARG A 89 11.72 16.87 -13.68
N TYR A 90 11.86 17.44 -14.87
CA TYR A 90 12.74 16.94 -15.92
C TYR A 90 14.05 17.71 -15.96
N THR A 91 15.05 17.13 -16.60
CA THR A 91 16.41 17.69 -16.70
C THR A 91 16.48 18.95 -17.56
N ASP A 92 15.50 19.16 -18.44
CA ASP A 92 15.36 20.38 -19.25
C ASP A 92 14.74 21.55 -18.46
N GLY A 93 14.45 21.35 -17.17
CA GLY A 93 13.83 22.33 -16.28
C GLY A 93 12.30 22.35 -16.35
N SER A 94 11.68 21.61 -17.28
CA SER A 94 10.23 21.50 -17.35
C SER A 94 9.67 20.73 -16.15
N GLN A 95 8.42 21.05 -15.81
CA GLN A 95 7.71 20.41 -14.70
C GLN A 95 6.33 19.98 -15.15
N PHE A 96 5.91 18.82 -14.66
CA PHE A 96 4.58 18.29 -14.91
C PHE A 96 3.90 18.00 -13.58
N ARG A 97 2.64 18.44 -13.47
CA ARG A 97 1.82 18.35 -12.27
C ARG A 97 0.54 17.59 -12.55
N ILE A 98 0.23 16.64 -11.69
CA ILE A 98 -1.10 16.00 -11.63
C ILE A 98 -1.63 16.20 -10.22
N ASP A 99 -2.89 16.65 -10.11
CA ASP A 99 -3.62 16.64 -8.85
C ASP A 99 -4.84 15.72 -8.99
N ILE A 100 -4.90 14.66 -8.19
CA ILE A 100 -6.00 13.70 -8.13
C ILE A 100 -6.71 13.84 -6.78
N GLY A 101 -8.03 13.95 -6.82
CA GLY A 101 -8.88 13.93 -5.64
C GLY A 101 -9.56 12.57 -5.47
N TYR A 102 -9.72 12.16 -4.21
CA TYR A 102 -10.48 10.99 -3.79
C TYR A 102 -11.55 11.44 -2.80
N GLN A 103 -12.81 11.17 -3.10
CA GLN A 103 -13.94 11.52 -2.25
C GLN A 103 -14.64 10.25 -1.78
N TYR A 104 -14.78 10.11 -0.46
CA TYR A 104 -15.28 8.89 0.18
C TYR A 104 -16.75 9.02 0.53
N ASP A 105 -17.54 8.04 0.11
CA ASP A 105 -18.94 7.85 0.49
C ASP A 105 -19.05 6.62 1.39
N TYR A 106 -19.81 6.75 2.48
CA TYR A 106 -19.95 5.72 3.50
C TYR A 106 -21.40 5.25 3.63
N GLN A 107 -21.57 4.02 4.11
CA GLN A 107 -22.85 3.40 4.44
C GLN A 107 -22.81 2.75 5.82
N ASP A 108 -23.99 2.43 6.35
CA ASP A 108 -24.20 1.70 7.60
C ASP A 108 -23.65 2.40 8.87
N GLU A 109 -23.97 1.83 10.04
CA GLU A 109 -23.33 2.17 11.31
C GLU A 109 -22.88 0.88 12.01
N PRO A 110 -21.57 0.70 12.30
CA PRO A 110 -20.46 1.64 12.05
C PRO A 110 -20.19 1.83 10.55
N LYS A 111 -19.84 3.06 10.17
CA LYS A 111 -19.59 3.45 8.77
C LYS A 111 -18.58 2.56 8.07
N ARG A 112 -18.93 2.15 6.84
CA ARG A 112 -18.09 1.41 5.90
C ARG A 112 -18.06 2.12 4.56
N VAL A 113 -16.92 2.10 3.89
CA VAL A 113 -16.81 2.73 2.56
C VAL A 113 -17.74 2.01 1.60
N ARG A 114 -18.65 2.77 0.99
CA ARG A 114 -19.51 2.32 -0.10
C ARG A 114 -18.87 2.58 -1.45
N SER A 115 -18.34 3.80 -1.62
CA SER A 115 -17.65 4.17 -2.85
C SER A 115 -16.57 5.22 -2.61
N VAL A 116 -15.60 5.27 -3.52
CA VAL A 116 -14.63 6.37 -3.63
C VAL A 116 -14.69 6.90 -5.05
N ARG A 117 -15.05 8.17 -5.20
CA ARG A 117 -14.96 8.88 -6.48
C ARG A 117 -13.53 9.38 -6.66
N ILE A 118 -12.93 9.06 -7.79
CA ILE A 118 -11.60 9.53 -8.19
C ILE A 118 -11.78 10.59 -9.27
N PHE A 119 -11.20 11.77 -9.09
CA PHE A 119 -11.39 12.89 -10.00
C PHE A 119 -10.11 13.70 -10.18
N ASN A 120 -9.98 14.38 -11.32
CA ASN A 120 -8.96 15.41 -11.50
C ASN A 120 -9.32 16.60 -10.59
N ASN A 121 -8.46 16.94 -9.64
CA ASN A 121 -8.78 17.95 -8.63
C ASN A 121 -8.85 19.39 -9.19
N SER A 122 -8.27 19.63 -10.37
CA SER A 122 -8.28 20.94 -11.02
C SER A 122 -9.53 21.14 -11.89
N SER A 123 -9.92 20.13 -12.69
CA SER A 123 -11.10 20.21 -13.57
C SER A 123 -12.38 19.67 -12.92
N ASN A 124 -12.27 18.99 -11.78
CA ASN A 124 -13.33 18.22 -11.14
C ASN A 124 -13.94 17.12 -12.05
N GLU A 125 -13.25 16.73 -13.12
CA GLU A 125 -13.65 15.63 -13.99
C GLU A 125 -13.48 14.30 -13.27
N THR A 126 -14.52 13.46 -13.27
CA THR A 126 -14.42 12.11 -12.69
C THR A 126 -13.63 11.19 -13.62
N ILE A 127 -12.57 10.57 -13.10
CA ILE A 127 -11.71 9.66 -13.86
C ILE A 127 -11.89 8.20 -13.46
N GLY A 128 -12.53 7.93 -12.33
CA GLY A 128 -12.81 6.56 -11.91
C GLY A 128 -13.62 6.45 -10.63
N PHE A 129 -13.99 5.22 -10.30
CA PHE A 129 -14.63 4.87 -9.05
C PHE A 129 -14.02 3.61 -8.46
N LYS A 130 -14.06 3.52 -7.13
CA LYS A 130 -13.89 2.29 -6.37
C LYS A 130 -15.20 2.02 -5.65
N GLU A 131 -15.75 0.83 -5.80
CA GLU A 131 -17.05 0.46 -5.25
C GLU A 131 -16.96 -0.80 -4.39
N TYR A 132 -17.66 -0.80 -3.27
CA TYR A 132 -17.62 -1.85 -2.27
C TYR A 132 -19.04 -2.34 -2.00
N ILE A 133 -19.26 -3.64 -2.14
CA ILE A 133 -20.52 -4.28 -1.80
C ILE A 133 -20.27 -5.30 -0.71
N TYR A 134 -21.04 -5.21 0.37
CA TYR A 134 -20.93 -6.08 1.53
C TYR A 134 -22.11 -7.06 1.61
N GLN A 135 -21.87 -8.19 2.27
CA GLN A 135 -22.90 -9.10 2.76
C GLN A 135 -22.74 -9.18 4.28
N GLY A 136 -23.65 -8.55 5.03
CA GLY A 136 -23.46 -8.34 6.46
C GLY A 136 -22.22 -7.46 6.68
N THR A 137 -21.25 -7.91 7.46
CA THR A 137 -19.95 -7.24 7.72
C THR A 137 -18.85 -7.63 6.72
N THR A 138 -19.07 -8.65 5.91
CA THR A 138 -18.04 -9.21 5.00
C THR A 138 -18.11 -8.53 3.64
N LEU A 139 -16.95 -8.09 3.12
CA LEU A 139 -16.85 -7.57 1.76
C LEU A 139 -17.12 -8.69 0.76
N LYS A 140 -18.08 -8.50 -0.14
CA LYS A 140 -18.48 -9.47 -1.18
C LYS A 140 -17.84 -9.15 -2.52
N THR A 141 -17.85 -7.87 -2.91
CA THR A 141 -17.18 -7.43 -4.14
C THR A 141 -16.49 -6.08 -3.97
N TYR A 142 -15.34 -5.93 -4.61
CA TYR A 142 -14.63 -4.65 -4.80
C TYR A 142 -14.46 -4.42 -6.30
N THR A 143 -14.95 -3.30 -6.82
CA THR A 143 -14.90 -2.97 -8.26
C THR A 143 -14.17 -1.65 -8.48
N GLU A 144 -13.23 -1.65 -9.43
CA GLU A 144 -12.58 -0.45 -9.96
C GLU A 144 -13.16 -0.16 -11.35
N THR A 145 -13.65 1.05 -11.57
CA THR A 145 -14.18 1.49 -12.87
C THR A 145 -13.49 2.76 -13.37
N ASP A 146 -13.55 2.99 -14.68
CA ASP A 146 -13.26 4.30 -15.26
C ASP A 146 -14.35 5.34 -14.92
N GLY A 147 -14.16 6.59 -15.37
CA GLY A 147 -15.09 7.70 -15.15
C GLY A 147 -16.48 7.48 -15.77
N ASN A 148 -16.59 6.63 -16.78
CA ASN A 148 -17.83 6.24 -17.47
C ASN A 148 -18.45 4.95 -16.90
N ARG A 149 -17.96 4.47 -15.75
CA ARG A 149 -18.41 3.22 -15.08
C ARG A 149 -18.05 1.93 -15.86
N GLY A 150 -17.13 2.00 -16.81
CA GLY A 150 -16.54 0.81 -17.43
C GLY A 150 -15.69 0.03 -16.44
N ILE A 151 -15.94 -1.28 -16.29
CA ILE A 151 -15.22 -2.12 -15.32
C ILE A 151 -13.76 -2.31 -15.76
N LEU A 152 -12.84 -1.87 -14.92
CA LEU A 152 -11.40 -2.08 -15.08
C LEU A 152 -10.96 -3.36 -14.36
N LYS A 153 -11.41 -3.51 -13.12
CA LYS A 153 -11.19 -4.72 -12.30
C LYS A 153 -12.39 -5.00 -11.41
N ARG A 154 -12.69 -6.28 -11.18
CA ARG A 154 -13.63 -6.71 -10.14
C ARG A 154 -13.06 -7.88 -9.36
N TYR A 155 -13.07 -7.74 -8.05
CA TYR A 155 -12.64 -8.74 -7.09
C TYR A 155 -13.88 -9.29 -6.38
N THR A 156 -14.02 -10.61 -6.34
CA THR A 156 -15.12 -11.30 -5.64
C THR A 156 -14.55 -12.13 -4.50
N TYR A 157 -15.20 -12.08 -3.35
CA TYR A 157 -14.78 -12.76 -2.13
C TYR A 157 -15.82 -13.81 -1.70
N ASP A 158 -15.35 -14.85 -1.02
CA ASP A 158 -16.23 -15.79 -0.32
C ASP A 158 -16.71 -15.23 1.03
N GLY A 159 -17.59 -15.98 1.72
CA GLY A 159 -18.12 -15.59 3.03
C GLY A 159 -17.07 -15.46 4.15
N SER A 160 -15.85 -15.94 3.93
CA SER A 160 -14.71 -15.79 4.85
C SER A 160 -13.79 -14.62 4.47
N GLY A 161 -14.12 -13.85 3.43
CA GLY A 161 -13.34 -12.71 2.96
C GLY A 161 -12.12 -13.11 2.12
N LYS A 162 -12.04 -14.36 1.62
CA LYS A 162 -10.97 -14.79 0.73
C LYS A 162 -11.32 -14.50 -0.71
N LEU A 163 -10.36 -13.99 -1.48
CA LEU A 163 -10.53 -13.77 -2.91
C LEU A 163 -10.81 -15.10 -3.62
N ILE A 164 -11.86 -15.14 -4.42
CA ILE A 164 -12.21 -16.31 -5.25
C ILE A 164 -12.20 -16.00 -6.75
N GLN A 165 -12.32 -14.73 -7.13
CA GLN A 165 -12.35 -14.33 -8.54
C GLN A 165 -11.75 -12.93 -8.72
N LEU A 166 -11.03 -12.75 -9.83
CA LEU A 166 -10.57 -11.47 -10.34
C LEU A 166 -10.94 -11.35 -11.82
N GLU A 167 -11.81 -10.41 -12.16
CA GLU A 167 -12.18 -10.06 -13.53
C GLU A 167 -11.41 -8.82 -13.98
N GLN A 168 -10.84 -8.88 -15.19
CA GLN A 168 -10.12 -7.76 -15.80
C GLN A 168 -10.41 -7.72 -17.32
N PRO A 169 -11.63 -7.30 -17.72
CA PRO A 169 -12.19 -7.57 -19.05
C PRO A 169 -11.28 -7.15 -20.23
N ASN A 170 -10.61 -6.02 -20.11
CA ASN A 170 -9.80 -5.43 -21.19
C ASN A 170 -8.31 -5.83 -21.16
N SER A 171 -7.90 -6.71 -20.23
CA SER A 171 -6.48 -7.01 -20.03
C SER A 171 -5.96 -8.21 -20.84
N GLY A 172 -6.83 -9.16 -21.18
CA GLY A 172 -6.43 -10.47 -21.72
C GLY A 172 -5.62 -11.33 -20.73
N ILE A 173 -5.46 -10.90 -19.48
CA ILE A 173 -4.70 -11.63 -18.45
C ILE A 173 -5.60 -12.68 -17.83
N ILE A 174 -5.13 -13.93 -17.79
CA ILE A 174 -5.80 -15.02 -17.08
C ILE A 174 -5.18 -15.17 -15.71
N THR A 175 -5.98 -15.01 -14.66
CA THR A 175 -5.53 -15.09 -13.27
C THR A 175 -6.07 -16.36 -12.60
N LYS A 176 -5.19 -17.17 -12.01
CA LYS A 176 -5.55 -18.33 -11.19
C LYS A 176 -5.43 -17.96 -9.71
N ILE A 177 -6.50 -18.24 -8.97
CA ILE A 177 -6.58 -17.97 -7.54
C ILE A 177 -6.69 -19.30 -6.79
N SER A 178 -6.00 -19.40 -5.65
CA SER A 178 -6.06 -20.53 -4.74
C SER A 178 -5.95 -20.04 -3.31
N ALA A 179 -6.78 -20.57 -2.41
CA ALA A 179 -6.79 -20.23 -0.99
C ALA A 179 -6.82 -18.72 -0.68
N GLY A 180 -7.51 -17.90 -1.49
CA GLY A 180 -7.58 -16.45 -1.29
C GLY A 180 -6.41 -15.65 -1.85
N LYS A 181 -5.48 -16.29 -2.59
CA LYS A 181 -4.30 -15.65 -3.18
C LYS A 181 -4.18 -15.92 -4.67
N ILE A 182 -3.65 -14.96 -5.42
CA ILE A 182 -3.32 -15.11 -6.84
C ILE A 182 -2.05 -15.95 -6.95
N VAL A 183 -2.15 -17.15 -7.49
CA VAL A 183 -1.00 -18.07 -7.60
C VAL A 183 -0.39 -18.10 -9.00
N GLN A 184 -1.12 -17.62 -10.01
CA GLN A 184 -0.62 -17.54 -11.38
C GLN A 184 -1.30 -16.41 -12.17
N LYS A 185 -0.52 -15.74 -13.03
CA LYS A 185 -1.02 -14.80 -14.04
C LYS A 185 -0.43 -15.18 -15.41
N ASN A 186 -1.26 -15.37 -16.42
CA ASN A 186 -0.85 -15.61 -17.81
C ASN A 186 -1.16 -14.37 -18.63
N TYR A 187 -0.15 -13.82 -19.29
CA TYR A 187 -0.26 -12.61 -20.10
C TYR A 187 -0.41 -12.95 -21.60
N PRO A 188 -1.09 -12.10 -22.39
CA PRO A 188 -1.28 -12.32 -23.83
C PRO A 188 0.02 -12.48 -24.63
N ASN A 189 1.12 -11.89 -24.16
CA ASN A 189 2.43 -12.02 -24.79
C ASN A 189 3.14 -13.37 -24.51
N GLY A 190 2.46 -14.33 -23.88
CA GLY A 190 3.00 -15.65 -23.50
C GLY A 190 3.77 -15.67 -22.19
N THR A 191 3.91 -14.52 -21.50
CA THR A 191 4.57 -14.46 -20.19
C THR A 191 3.68 -15.11 -19.13
N THR A 192 4.24 -16.00 -18.32
CA THR A 192 3.58 -16.61 -17.17
C THR A 192 4.28 -16.20 -15.89
N ILE A 193 3.53 -15.70 -14.91
CA ILE A 193 4.02 -15.43 -13.56
C ILE A 193 3.41 -16.46 -12.61
N LEU A 194 4.26 -17.16 -11.85
CA LEU A 194 3.88 -18.08 -10.77
C LEU A 194 4.27 -17.46 -9.43
N LEU A 195 3.37 -17.54 -8.45
CA LEU A 195 3.54 -16.95 -7.12
C LEU A 195 3.33 -18.03 -6.06
N GLU A 196 4.30 -18.18 -5.17
CA GLU A 196 4.26 -19.10 -4.04
C GLU A 196 4.37 -18.29 -2.75
N TYR A 197 3.56 -18.64 -1.75
CA TYR A 197 3.43 -17.90 -0.51
C TYR A 197 3.90 -18.71 0.70
N ASP A 198 4.33 -18.03 1.75
CA ASP A 198 4.51 -18.64 3.07
C ASP A 198 3.18 -18.79 3.82
N ASN A 199 3.23 -19.35 5.03
CA ASN A 199 2.05 -19.59 5.86
C ASN A 199 1.37 -18.30 6.36
N LEU A 200 2.05 -17.15 6.28
CA LEU A 200 1.51 -15.84 6.63
C LEU A 200 0.96 -15.09 5.39
N GLY A 201 1.04 -15.70 4.20
CA GLY A 201 0.59 -15.11 2.95
C GLY A 201 1.56 -14.10 2.33
N GLN A 202 2.83 -14.11 2.76
CA GLN A 202 3.91 -13.32 2.19
C GLN A 202 4.50 -14.04 0.98
N LEU A 203 5.03 -13.29 0.01
CA LEU A 203 5.60 -13.89 -1.19
C LEU A 203 6.88 -14.63 -0.82
N LYS A 204 6.90 -15.95 -0.97
CA LYS A 204 8.10 -16.78 -0.75
C LYS A 204 8.92 -16.91 -2.01
N LYS A 205 8.25 -17.05 -3.16
CA LYS A 205 8.89 -17.21 -4.46
C LYS A 205 8.01 -16.69 -5.59
N GLN A 206 8.65 -16.05 -6.57
CA GLN A 206 8.05 -15.65 -7.83
C GLN A 206 8.84 -16.26 -8.97
N THR A 207 8.17 -16.86 -9.94
CA THR A 207 8.80 -17.33 -11.19
C THR A 207 8.14 -16.64 -12.37
N VAL A 208 8.92 -15.89 -13.15
CA VAL A 208 8.47 -15.29 -14.41
C VAL A 208 9.03 -16.13 -15.55
N LYS A 209 8.18 -16.65 -16.43
CA LYS A 209 8.55 -17.49 -17.56
C LYS A 209 8.13 -16.83 -18.86
N THR A 210 9.04 -16.79 -19.82
CA THR A 210 8.76 -16.48 -21.23
C THR A 210 9.10 -17.71 -22.07
N SER A 211 9.09 -17.58 -23.40
CA SER A 211 9.48 -18.67 -24.30
C SER A 211 10.97 -19.06 -24.20
N SER A 212 11.84 -18.12 -23.85
CA SER A 212 13.29 -18.31 -23.82
C SER A 212 13.93 -18.11 -22.45
N GLU A 213 13.23 -17.44 -21.53
CA GLU A 213 13.78 -17.04 -20.24
C GLU A 213 12.93 -17.47 -19.05
N GLN A 214 13.60 -17.69 -17.92
CA GLN A 214 12.98 -17.88 -16.63
C GLN A 214 13.70 -17.03 -15.58
N LEU A 215 12.95 -16.17 -14.88
CA LEU A 215 13.43 -15.40 -13.74
C LEU A 215 12.84 -16.01 -12.47
N VAL A 216 13.70 -16.33 -11.50
CA VAL A 216 13.29 -16.86 -10.20
C VAL A 216 13.70 -15.87 -9.12
N TYR A 217 12.73 -15.44 -8.34
CA TYR A 217 12.90 -14.58 -7.18
C TYR A 217 12.53 -15.36 -5.94
N THR A 218 13.36 -15.30 -4.90
CA THR A 218 13.07 -15.91 -3.60
C THR A 218 13.25 -14.90 -2.48
N TYR A 219 12.41 -15.01 -1.46
CA TYR A 219 12.32 -14.07 -0.36
C TYR A 219 12.29 -14.85 0.95
N THR A 220 13.01 -14.34 1.95
CA THR A 220 12.88 -14.81 3.33
C THR A 220 12.62 -13.63 4.24
N TYR A 221 11.92 -13.89 5.34
CA TYR A 221 11.49 -12.87 6.28
C TYR A 221 11.93 -13.21 7.69
N ASP A 222 12.06 -12.20 8.53
CA ASP A 222 12.20 -12.38 9.96
C ASP A 222 10.84 -12.65 10.63
N SER A 223 10.81 -12.64 11.96
CA SER A 223 9.58 -12.74 12.74
C SER A 223 9.09 -11.39 13.28
N LYS A 224 9.74 -10.28 12.92
CA LYS A 224 9.40 -8.93 13.41
C LYS A 224 8.44 -8.27 12.42
N PRO A 225 7.46 -7.49 12.90
CA PRO A 225 6.50 -6.84 12.01
C PRO A 225 7.17 -5.86 11.02
N TYR A 226 6.63 -5.79 9.80
CA TYR A 226 7.01 -4.81 8.78
C TYR A 226 6.23 -3.50 8.99
N TRP A 227 6.88 -2.55 9.66
CA TRP A 227 6.23 -1.34 10.18
C TRP A 227 5.78 -0.33 9.11
N ASN A 228 6.35 -0.34 7.90
CA ASN A 228 6.08 0.66 6.87
C ASN A 228 4.65 0.62 6.30
N LYS A 229 3.91 -0.48 6.51
CA LYS A 229 2.50 -0.62 6.08
C LYS A 229 1.49 -0.64 7.23
N THR A 230 1.92 -0.82 8.48
CA THR A 230 1.01 -1.05 9.61
C THR A 230 0.59 0.23 10.34
N GLN A 231 1.16 1.39 10.02
CA GLN A 231 0.91 2.62 10.79
C GLN A 231 -0.11 3.58 10.18
N LEU A 232 -0.43 3.46 8.89
CA LEU A 232 -1.28 4.42 8.18
C LEU A 232 -2.69 3.87 7.96
N LEU A 233 -3.21 3.13 8.93
CA LEU A 233 -4.59 2.67 8.89
C LEU A 233 -5.50 3.85 9.26
N PHE A 234 -6.12 4.42 8.24
CA PHE A 234 -7.11 5.49 8.42
C PHE A 234 -8.40 4.93 8.99
N ARG A 235 -9.05 5.68 9.90
CA ARG A 235 -10.41 5.35 10.27
C ARG A 235 -11.33 5.54 9.06
N GLY A 236 -12.01 4.47 8.66
CA GLY A 236 -12.75 4.42 7.41
C GLY A 236 -11.91 4.00 6.19
N GLY A 237 -10.58 3.88 6.32
CA GLY A 237 -9.75 3.32 5.28
C GLY A 237 -10.01 1.83 5.12
N ILE A 238 -10.14 1.36 3.87
CA ILE A 238 -10.26 -0.06 3.55
C ILE A 238 -9.05 -0.50 2.74
N SER A 239 -8.43 -1.60 3.18
CA SER A 239 -7.34 -2.27 2.47
C SER A 239 -7.80 -3.71 2.21
N PRO A 240 -8.67 -3.94 1.20
CA PRO A 240 -9.17 -5.27 0.93
C PRO A 240 -8.01 -6.20 0.54
N ASN A 241 -8.07 -7.46 0.96
CA ASN A 241 -7.08 -8.46 0.56
C ASN A 241 -7.29 -8.84 -0.91
N LEU A 242 -6.66 -8.11 -1.84
CA LEU A 242 -6.79 -8.31 -3.29
C LEU A 242 -6.14 -9.61 -3.80
N GLY A 243 -5.83 -10.56 -2.92
CA GLY A 243 -5.17 -11.83 -3.23
C GLY A 243 -3.70 -11.68 -3.60
N GLU A 244 -3.15 -10.47 -3.58
CA GLU A 244 -1.73 -10.22 -3.83
C GLU A 244 -0.89 -10.50 -2.57
N HIS A 245 0.43 -10.45 -2.73
CA HIS A 245 1.32 -10.60 -1.59
C HIS A 245 1.22 -9.37 -0.67
N SER A 246 1.39 -9.60 0.64
CA SER A 246 1.51 -8.53 1.62
C SER A 246 2.59 -8.94 2.60
N SER A 247 3.70 -8.20 2.62
CA SER A 247 4.76 -8.42 3.60
C SER A 247 4.25 -7.96 4.97
N VAL A 248 4.17 -8.89 5.90
CA VAL A 248 3.83 -8.62 7.32
C VAL A 248 5.08 -8.62 8.19
N ASN A 249 6.18 -9.18 7.70
CA ASN A 249 7.49 -9.24 8.34
C ASN A 249 8.58 -8.58 7.50
N ASN A 250 9.72 -8.27 8.14
CA ASN A 250 10.81 -7.62 7.43
C ASN A 250 11.54 -8.62 6.54
N LEU A 251 11.85 -8.20 5.32
CA LEU A 251 12.62 -8.99 4.37
C LEU A 251 14.05 -9.16 4.87
N LEU A 252 14.54 -10.40 4.99
CA LEU A 252 15.91 -10.74 5.38
C LEU A 252 16.80 -11.01 4.17
N THR A 253 16.31 -11.79 3.22
CA THR A 253 17.04 -12.08 1.98
C THR A 253 16.14 -11.95 0.78
N TYR A 254 16.72 -11.39 -0.29
CA TYR A 254 16.19 -11.45 -1.64
C TYR A 254 17.21 -12.18 -2.50
N SER A 255 16.78 -13.14 -3.30
CA SER A 255 17.66 -13.75 -4.31
C SER A 255 16.98 -13.76 -5.66
N TYR A 256 17.78 -13.55 -6.69
CA TYR A 256 17.39 -13.49 -8.09
C TYR A 256 18.26 -14.45 -8.88
N GLN A 257 17.63 -15.21 -9.77
CA GLN A 257 18.30 -16.09 -10.72
C GLN A 257 17.63 -15.94 -12.08
N ARG A 258 18.43 -15.74 -13.13
CA ARG A 258 17.97 -15.69 -14.52
C ARG A 258 18.54 -16.85 -15.30
N TYR A 259 17.64 -17.58 -15.93
CA TYR A 259 17.93 -18.68 -16.80
C TYR A 259 17.55 -18.31 -18.23
N GLN A 260 18.40 -18.66 -19.18
CA GLN A 260 18.10 -18.61 -20.61
C GLN A 260 18.24 -20.04 -21.15
N TYR A 261 17.18 -20.57 -21.76
CA TYR A 261 17.12 -21.98 -22.21
C TYR A 261 17.60 -22.96 -21.13
N ASN A 262 17.08 -22.82 -19.91
CA ASN A 262 17.43 -23.60 -18.71
C ASN A 262 18.88 -23.49 -18.22
N THR A 263 19.71 -22.62 -18.81
CA THR A 263 21.08 -22.35 -18.34
C THR A 263 21.07 -21.11 -17.45
N LEU A 264 21.62 -21.21 -16.23
CA LEU A 264 21.77 -20.07 -15.33
C LEU A 264 22.81 -19.11 -15.92
N ILE A 265 22.40 -17.87 -16.20
CA ILE A 265 23.28 -16.85 -16.80
C ILE A 265 23.57 -15.68 -15.85
N SER A 266 22.78 -15.52 -14.79
CA SER A 266 22.98 -14.46 -13.81
C SER A 266 22.29 -14.82 -12.51
N GLU A 267 22.93 -14.51 -11.38
CA GLU A 267 22.33 -14.59 -10.06
C GLU A 267 22.78 -13.43 -9.18
N GLN A 268 21.95 -13.12 -8.19
CA GLN A 268 22.25 -12.13 -7.16
C GLN A 268 21.58 -12.54 -5.86
N LYS A 269 22.24 -12.30 -4.73
CA LYS A 269 21.66 -12.40 -3.40
C LYS A 269 21.89 -11.11 -2.64
N LEU A 270 20.80 -10.52 -2.15
CA LEU A 270 20.81 -9.36 -1.27
C LEU A 270 20.41 -9.79 0.13
N THR A 271 21.16 -9.31 1.13
CA THR A 271 20.87 -9.53 2.55
C THR A 271 20.56 -8.20 3.21
N TYR A 272 19.57 -8.20 4.10
CA TYR A 272 19.08 -7.04 4.82
C TYR A 272 19.43 -7.18 6.30
N ASN A 273 20.19 -6.23 6.84
CA ASN A 273 20.53 -6.16 8.24
C ASN A 273 19.69 -5.07 8.91
N HIS A 274 18.65 -5.48 9.64
CA HIS A 274 17.71 -4.57 10.29
C HIS A 274 18.20 -4.13 11.67
N ALA A 275 17.90 -2.89 12.03
CA ALA A 275 18.14 -2.32 13.35
C ALA A 275 16.82 -1.92 14.01
N TYR A 276 16.77 -2.01 15.35
CA TYR A 276 15.58 -1.67 16.13
C TYR A 276 15.98 -0.89 17.38
N ASN A 277 15.06 -0.06 17.89
CA ASN A 277 15.24 0.59 19.19
C ASN A 277 14.93 -0.36 20.36
N LYS A 278 15.04 0.13 21.61
CA LYS A 278 14.81 -0.64 22.84
C LYS A 278 13.38 -1.20 22.92
N GLU A 279 12.40 -0.53 22.31
CA GLU A 279 10.99 -0.93 22.20
C GLU A 279 10.71 -1.92 21.05
N GLY A 280 11.67 -2.15 20.16
CA GLY A 280 11.52 -3.03 18.99
C GLY A 280 10.93 -2.37 17.74
N TYR A 281 10.83 -1.04 17.70
CA TYR A 281 10.49 -0.29 16.48
C TYR A 281 11.66 -0.27 15.51
N SER A 282 11.38 -0.40 14.21
CA SER A 282 12.43 -0.46 13.18
C SER A 282 13.13 0.90 13.02
N LEU A 283 14.45 0.90 13.13
CA LEU A 283 15.32 2.04 12.80
C LEU A 283 15.75 2.00 11.33
N GLY A 284 15.29 1.00 10.56
CA GLY A 284 15.64 0.76 9.17
C GLY A 284 16.59 -0.42 9.00
N TYR A 285 17.29 -0.45 7.85
CA TYR A 285 18.18 -1.56 7.50
C TYR A 285 19.35 -1.12 6.62
N GLY A 286 20.44 -1.89 6.64
CA GLY A 286 21.48 -1.87 5.62
C GLY A 286 21.35 -3.09 4.70
N ARG A 287 21.47 -2.89 3.39
CA ARG A 287 21.45 -3.97 2.38
C ARG A 287 22.87 -4.24 1.88
N SER A 288 23.16 -5.49 1.53
CA SER A 288 24.52 -5.95 1.16
C SER A 288 25.12 -5.29 -0.09
N ASP A 289 24.32 -4.57 -0.87
CA ASP A 289 24.75 -3.77 -2.04
C ASP A 289 24.97 -2.28 -1.70
N GLY A 290 24.94 -1.92 -0.42
CA GLY A 290 25.19 -0.55 0.04
C GLY A 290 23.93 0.29 0.25
N VAL A 291 22.76 -0.15 -0.21
CA VAL A 291 21.49 0.56 0.04
C VAL A 291 21.16 0.57 1.53
N ARG A 292 20.66 1.71 2.02
CA ARG A 292 20.27 1.87 3.44
C ARG A 292 18.89 2.48 3.54
N GLN A 293 18.11 2.03 4.52
CA GLN A 293 16.90 2.68 4.97
C GLN A 293 17.11 3.18 6.40
N LEU A 294 16.66 4.39 6.68
CA LEU A 294 16.67 5.02 7.99
C LEU A 294 15.24 5.42 8.33
N THR A 295 14.81 5.07 9.52
CA THR A 295 13.49 5.44 10.04
C THR A 295 13.66 6.34 11.25
N THR A 296 13.03 7.50 11.23
CA THR A 296 13.01 8.42 12.36
C THR A 296 11.60 8.56 12.90
N TYR A 297 11.54 8.62 14.23
CA TYR A 297 10.30 8.83 14.96
C TYR A 297 10.41 10.12 15.76
N THR A 298 9.28 10.74 16.03
CA THR A 298 9.16 11.92 16.89
C THR A 298 8.32 11.59 18.12
N ASN A 299 8.58 12.30 19.21
CA ASN A 299 7.83 12.23 20.47
C ASN A 299 7.93 10.87 21.23
N CYS A 300 8.86 9.99 20.85
CA CYS A 300 9.01 8.69 21.52
C CYS A 300 9.73 8.83 22.88
N PRO A 301 9.28 8.09 23.92
CA PRO A 301 9.87 8.10 25.27
C PRO A 301 11.24 7.41 25.40
#